data_AF-A0A7Y2VA02-F1
#
_entry.id   AF-A0A7Y2VA02-F1
#
_cell.length_a   1.000
_cell.length_b   1.000
_cell.length_c   1.000
_cell.angle_alpha   90.00
_cell.angle_beta   90.00
_cell.angle_gamma   90.00
#
_symmetry.space_group_name_H-M   'P 1'
#
loop_
_entity.id
_entity.type
_entity.pdbx_description
1 polymer ?
#
loop_
_entity_poly.entity_id
_entity_poly.type
_entity_poly.pdbx_seq_one_letter_code
_entity_poly.pdbx_strand_id
1 'polypeptide(L)' 'MKEDIVPHSYQISIEDRQEANNHKSLLLWFTGLSGSGKSTIANVVEQKLFEKGIKT' A
#
# COMPACT_ATOMS: atom_id res chain seq x y z
N MET A 1 25.87 14.96 1.87
CA MET A 1 25.31 13.58 1.82
C MET A 1 26.31 12.69 2.54
N LYS A 2 25.86 11.84 3.48
CA LYS A 2 26.75 10.98 4.27
C LYS A 2 27.52 10.03 3.34
N GLU A 3 28.84 10.05 3.41
CA GLU A 3 29.75 9.32 2.52
C GLU A 3 29.68 7.79 2.72
N ASP A 4 29.02 7.32 3.78
CA ASP A 4 28.95 5.90 4.18
C ASP A 4 27.56 5.26 4.06
N ILE A 5 26.65 5.82 3.25
CA ILE A 5 25.33 5.20 3.02
C ILE A 5 25.35 4.46 1.68
N VAL A 6 25.38 3.13 1.75
CA VAL A 6 25.22 2.24 0.58
C VAL A 6 23.76 1.81 0.46
N PRO A 7 23.05 2.13 -0.64
CA PRO A 7 21.70 1.63 -0.88
C PRO A 7 21.70 0.10 -0.94
N HIS A 8 20.79 -0.53 -0.22
CA HIS A 8 20.62 -1.98 -0.29
C HIS A 8 19.64 -2.34 -1.41
N SER A 9 20.09 -3.14 -2.37
CA SER A 9 19.24 -3.68 -3.43
C SER A 9 18.55 -4.96 -2.98
N TYR A 10 17.23 -5.01 -3.10
CA TYR A 10 16.47 -6.23 -2.85
C TYR A 10 16.43 -7.10 -4.12
N GLN A 11 16.45 -8.43 -3.95
CA GLN A 11 16.32 -9.38 -5.06
C GLN A 11 14.95 -9.30 -5.75
N ILE A 12 13.91 -8.88 -5.01
CA ILE A 12 12.57 -8.61 -5.52
C ILE A 12 12.37 -7.10 -5.49
N SER A 13 12.28 -6.51 -6.67
CA SER A 13 12.06 -5.08 -6.87
C SER A 13 10.61 -4.67 -6.59
N ILE A 14 10.35 -3.38 -6.68
CA ILE A 14 8.99 -2.84 -6.61
C ILE A 14 8.23 -3.25 -7.88
N GLU A 15 8.91 -3.20 -9.03
CA GLU A 15 8.39 -3.54 -10.35
C GLU A 15 7.92 -5.01 -10.40
N ASP A 16 8.73 -5.94 -9.87
CA ASP A 16 8.38 -7.37 -9.79
C ASP A 16 7.05 -7.58 -9.03
N ARG A 17 6.85 -6.85 -7.93
CA ARG A 17 5.62 -6.93 -7.13
C ARG A 17 4.43 -6.32 -7.85
N GLN A 18 4.64 -5.22 -8.56
CA GLN A 18 3.58 -4.56 -9.32
C GLN A 18 3.12 -5.41 -10.50
N GLU A 19 4.06 -6.07 -11.19
CA GLU A 19 3.75 -7.03 -12.25
C GLU A 19 3.00 -8.24 -11.70
N ALA A 20 3.48 -8.85 -10.61
CA ALA A 20 2.83 -9.99 -9.98
C ALA A 20 1.40 -9.69 -9.44
N ASN A 21 1.12 -8.44 -9.09
CA ASN A 21 -0.20 -8.01 -8.61
C ASN A 21 -1.05 -7.36 -9.70
N ASN A 22 -0.50 -7.08 -10.88
CA ASN A 22 -1.15 -6.35 -11.97
C ASN A 22 -1.67 -4.95 -11.57
N HIS A 23 -1.01 -4.31 -10.59
CA HIS A 23 -1.30 -2.93 -10.18
C HIS A 23 -0.11 -2.29 -9.46
N LYS A 24 -0.09 -0.96 -9.41
CA LYS A 24 0.90 -0.20 -8.62
C LYS A 24 0.61 -0.31 -7.13
N SER A 25 1.65 -0.27 -6.31
CA SER A 25 1.54 -0.16 -4.85
C SER A 25 1.03 1.23 -4.46
N LEU A 26 0.13 1.30 -3.47
CA LEU A 26 -0.47 2.55 -3.00
C LEU A 26 -0.69 2.52 -1.49
N LEU A 27 -0.58 3.69 -0.84
CA LEU A 27 -0.86 3.89 0.58
C LEU A 27 -2.05 4.84 0.72
N LEU A 28 -3.14 4.37 1.32
CA LEU A 28 -4.28 5.20 1.69
C LEU A 28 -4.21 5.51 3.19
N TRP A 29 -3.86 6.76 3.52
CA TRP A 29 -3.76 7.20 4.91
C TRP A 29 -5.01 7.97 5.34
N PHE A 30 -5.94 7.29 6.02
CA PHE A 30 -7.13 7.92 6.58
C PHE A 30 -6.81 8.66 7.88
N THR A 31 -7.01 9.97 7.90
CA THR A 31 -6.79 10.83 9.08
C THR A 31 -8.07 11.60 9.43
N GLY A 32 -8.19 12.02 10.70
CA GLY A 32 -9.40 12.67 11.23
C GLY A 32 -9.67 12.37 12.71
N LEU A 33 -10.56 13.15 13.32
CA LEU A 33 -10.95 13.04 14.73
C LEU A 33 -11.55 11.68 15.10
N SER A 34 -11.53 11.31 16.38
CA SER A 34 -12.25 10.10 16.84
C SER A 34 -13.73 10.18 16.46
N GLY A 35 -14.31 9.08 16.00
CA GLY A 35 -15.70 9.04 15.52
C GLY A 35 -15.94 9.56 14.09
N SER A 36 -14.93 10.13 13.40
CA SER A 36 -15.08 10.65 12.04
C SER A 36 -15.24 9.58 10.93
N GLY A 37 -15.40 8.31 11.28
CA GLY A 37 -15.62 7.23 10.32
C GLY A 37 -14.39 6.64 9.61
N LYS A 38 -13.15 6.98 10.03
CA LYS A 38 -11.91 6.47 9.40
C LYS A 38 -11.90 4.95 9.22
N SER A 39 -12.11 4.21 10.31
CA SER A 39 -12.11 2.74 10.30
C SER A 39 -13.28 2.16 9.49
N THR A 40 -14.42 2.85 9.48
CA THR A 40 -15.58 2.44 8.67
C THR A 40 -15.25 2.51 7.18
N ILE A 41 -14.66 3.62 6.72
CA ILE A 41 -14.27 3.78 5.31
C ILE A 41 -13.15 2.81 4.95
N ALA A 42 -12.12 2.68 5.79
CA ALA A 42 -11.00 1.77 5.55
C ALA A 42 -11.48 0.32 5.33
N ASN A 43 -12.38 -0.16 6.19
CA ASN A 43 -12.97 -1.50 6.08
C ASN A 43 -13.79 -1.68 4.81
N VAL A 44 -14.62 -0.69 4.43
CA VAL A 44 -15.40 -0.77 3.18
C VAL A 44 -14.49 -0.76 1.94
N VAL A 45 -13.41 0.01 1.96
CA VAL A 45 -12.42 0.02 0.87
C VAL A 45 -11.74 -1.34 0.74
N GLU A 46 -11.29 -1.93 1.85
CA GLU A 46 -10.70 -3.27 1.87
C GLU A 46 -11.67 -4.32 1.30
N GLN A 47 -12.92 -4.34 1.79
CA GLN A 47 -13.95 -5.25 1.27
C GLN A 47 -14.16 -5.10 -0.24
N LYS A 48 -14.22 -3.87 -0.75
CA LYS A 48 -14.42 -3.60 -2.18
C LYS A 48 -13.21 -3.98 -3.03
N LEU A 49 -11.99 -3.86 -2.51
CA LEU A 49 -10.78 -4.30 -3.20
C LEU A 49 -10.73 -5.84 -3.25
N PHE A 50 -11.05 -6.49 -2.14
CA PHE A 50 -11.15 -7.95 -2.06
C PHE A 50 -12.21 -8.51 -3.02
N GLU A 51 -13.42 -7.93 -3.06
CA GLU A 51 -14.48 -8.31 -4.00
C GLU A 51 -14.03 -8.20 -5.47
N LYS A 52 -13.11 -7.27 -5.78
CA LYS A 52 -12.54 -7.07 -7.11
C LYS A 52 -11.33 -7.95 -7.41
N GLY A 53 -10.91 -8.80 -6.47
CA GLY A 53 -9.70 -9.63 -6.60
C GLY A 53 -8.40 -8.83 -6.55
N ILE A 54 -8.43 -7.59 -6.05
CA ILE A 54 -7.25 -6.75 -5.88
C ILE A 54 -6.57 -7.13 -4.57
N LYS A 55 -5.27 -7.38 -4.61
CA LYS A 55 -4.47 -7.74 -3.43
C LYS A 55 -4.12 -6.47 -2.62
N THR A 56 -4.46 -6.50 -1.34
CA THR A 56 -4.23 -5.42 -0.36
C THR A 56 -3.26 -5.85 0.73
#